data_AF-A0A6B0VMQ1-F1
#
_entry.id   AF-A0A6B0VMQ1-F1
#
_cell.length_a   1.000
_cell.length_b   1.000
_cell.length_c   1.000
_cell.angle_alpha   90.00
_cell.angle_beta   90.00
_cell.angle_gamma   90.00
#
_symmetry.space_group_name_H-M   'P 1'
#
loop_
_entity.id
_entity.type
_entity.pdbx_description
1 polymer ?
#
loop_
_entity_poly.entity_id
_entity_poly.type
_entity_poly.pdbx_seq_one_letter_code
_entity_poly.pdbx_strand_id
1 'polypeptide(L)' 'MTPSDSVRNPDQPPSFEDALNELIASCYASGERVEGDWELSTPLADAPDWRVEIQKVYSDDEPDYDPELID' A
#
# COMPACT_ATOMS: atom_id res chain seq x y z
N MET A 1 3.19 6.35 -28.53
CA MET A 1 2.39 6.84 -27.40
C MET A 1 3.27 6.75 -26.17
N THR A 2 3.83 7.87 -25.72
CA THR A 2 4.49 7.94 -24.41
C THR A 2 3.40 7.93 -23.34
N PRO A 3 3.52 7.15 -22.24
CA PRO A 3 2.61 7.33 -21.13
C PRO A 3 2.83 8.75 -20.61
N SER A 4 1.74 9.51 -20.50
CA SER A 4 1.78 10.79 -19.81
C SER A 4 2.10 10.50 -18.35
N ASP A 5 3.37 10.68 -17.99
CA ASP A 5 3.78 10.84 -16.61
C ASP A 5 3.08 12.11 -16.11
N SER A 6 1.88 11.95 -15.55
CA SER A 6 1.13 13.03 -14.93
C SER A 6 1.96 13.49 -13.74
N VAL A 7 2.75 14.54 -13.96
CA VAL A 7 3.50 15.24 -12.91
C VAL A 7 2.50 15.57 -11.78
N ARG A 8 2.63 14.89 -10.63
CA ARG A 8 1.82 15.17 -9.45
C ARG A 8 1.94 16.66 -9.13
N ASN A 9 0.82 17.37 -9.12
CA ASN A 9 0.77 18.74 -8.65
C ASN A 9 1.03 18.72 -7.13
N PRO A 10 2.12 19.32 -6.60
CA PRO A 10 2.48 19.20 -5.19
C PRO A 10 1.44 19.82 -4.24
N ASP A 11 0.56 20.68 -4.75
CA ASP A 11 -0.54 21.29 -4.00
C ASP A 11 -1.83 20.45 -3.99
N GLN A 12 -1.87 19.31 -4.69
CA GLN A 12 -3.02 18.41 -4.66
C GLN A 12 -2.85 17.38 -3.54
N PRO A 13 -3.86 17.18 -2.66
CA PRO A 13 -3.80 16.11 -1.68
C PRO A 13 -3.64 14.76 -2.40
N PRO A 14 -2.88 13.82 -1.80
CA PRO A 14 -2.75 12.48 -2.37
C PRO A 14 -4.13 11.86 -2.53
N SER A 15 -4.28 11.00 -3.55
CA SER A 15 -5.47 10.15 -3.63
C SER A 15 -5.54 9.26 -2.39
N PHE A 16 -6.72 8.74 -2.08
CA PHE A 16 -6.88 7.79 -0.99
C PHE A 16 -5.96 6.57 -1.16
N GLU A 17 -5.82 6.06 -2.39
CA GLU A 17 -4.94 4.93 -2.72
C GLU A 17 -3.47 5.24 -2.45
N ASP A 18 -3.02 6.45 -2.81
CA ASP A 18 -1.65 6.89 -2.57
C ASP A 18 -1.35 7.04 -1.07
N ALA A 19 -2.27 7.66 -0.34
CA ALA A 19 -2.14 7.83 1.10
C ALA A 19 -2.16 6.48 1.83
N LEU A 20 -3.00 5.54 1.38
CA LEU A 20 -3.05 4.19 1.93
C LEU A 20 -1.76 3.42 1.65
N ASN A 21 -1.21 3.52 0.43
CA ASN A 21 0.08 2.91 0.09
C ASN A 21 1.22 3.42 0.98
N GLU A 22 1.30 4.74 1.17
CA GLU A 22 2.31 5.36 2.04
C GLU A 22 2.15 4.90 3.49
N LEU A 23 0.92 4.85 4.00
CA LEU A 23 0.61 4.36 5.35
C LEU A 23 1.07 2.90 5.52
N ILE A 24 0.66 2.01 4.62
CA ILE A 24 1.01 0.58 4.68
C ILE A 24 2.54 0.40 4.66
N ALA A 25 3.23 1.11 3.75
CA ALA A 25 4.68 1.04 3.64
C ALA A 25 5.38 1.50 4.94
N SER A 26 4.92 2.59 5.54
CA SER A 26 5.50 3.14 6.78
C SER A 26 5.31 2.23 7.99
N CYS A 27 4.11 1.66 8.17
CA CYS A 27 3.84 0.69 9.23
C CYS A 27 4.66 -0.60 9.04
N TYR A 28 4.75 -1.09 7.80
CA TYR A 28 5.56 -2.27 7.48
C TYR A 28 7.05 -2.03 7.79
N ALA A 29 7.60 -0.89 7.37
CA ALA A 29 8.99 -0.50 7.65
C ALA A 29 9.29 -0.37 9.15
N SER A 30 8.28 -0.04 9.95
CA SER A 30 8.37 0.05 11.42
C SER A 30 8.22 -1.30 12.13
N GLY A 31 7.98 -2.39 11.38
CA GLY A 31 7.76 -3.73 11.93
C GLY A 31 6.38 -3.93 12.54
N GLU A 32 5.44 -3.02 12.28
CA GLU A 32 4.07 -3.16 12.74
C GLU A 32 3.31 -4.21 11.92
N ARG A 33 2.31 -4.83 12.54
CA ARG A 33 1.45 -5.78 11.84
C ARG A 33 0.44 -5.01 10.98
N VAL A 34 0.63 -5.10 9.66
CA VAL A 34 -0.25 -4.46 8.66
C VAL A 34 -1.15 -5.47 7.92
N GLU A 35 -1.15 -6.75 8.30
CA GLU A 35 -1.97 -7.79 7.68
C GLU A 35 -3.08 -8.29 8.63
N GLY A 36 -4.32 -8.33 8.14
CA GLY A 36 -5.51 -8.70 8.92
C GLY A 36 -6.78 -7.96 8.54
N ASP A 37 -7.73 -7.96 9.49
CA ASP A 37 -9.00 -7.23 9.42
C ASP A 37 -9.00 -6.12 10.48
N TRP A 38 -9.46 -4.92 10.11
CA TRP A 38 -9.68 -3.81 11.03
C TRP A 38 -11.09 -3.27 10.88
N GLU A 39 -11.68 -2.94 12.03
CA GLU A 39 -12.87 -2.10 12.13
C GLU A 39 -12.43 -0.72 12.60
N LEU A 40 -12.71 0.29 11.80
CA LEU A 40 -12.35 1.68 12.06
C LEU A 40 -13.61 2.46 12.41
N SER A 41 -13.74 2.81 13.69
CA SER A 41 -14.86 3.62 14.15
C SER A 41 -14.63 5.09 13.83
N THR A 42 -15.54 5.72 13.09
CA THR A 42 -15.42 7.14 12.77
C THR A 42 -16.09 7.97 13.87
N PRO A 43 -15.39 8.91 14.53
CA PRO A 43 -15.97 9.70 15.62
C PRO A 43 -16.96 10.79 15.15
N LEU A 44 -17.42 10.73 13.90
CA LEU A 44 -18.34 11.69 13.30
C LEU A 44 -19.74 11.09 13.28
N ALA A 45 -20.73 11.80 13.85
CA ALA A 45 -22.09 11.29 14.06
C ALA A 45 -22.80 10.83 12.78
N ASP A 46 -22.44 11.40 11.62
CA ASP A 46 -23.06 11.09 10.33
C ASP A 46 -22.14 10.26 9.41
N ALA A 47 -20.98 9.83 9.89
CA ALA A 47 -20.06 9.01 9.11
C ALA A 47 -20.25 7.52 9.43
N PRO A 48 -20.14 6.63 8.43
CA PRO A 48 -20.14 5.20 8.68
C PRO A 48 -18.84 4.79 9.38
N ASP A 49 -18.92 3.65 10.06
CA ASP A 49 -17.73 2.88 10.41
C ASP A 49 -17.23 2.13 9.19
N TRP A 50 -15.92 1.90 9.13
CA TRP A 50 -15.27 1.26 8.00
C TRP A 50 -14.70 -0.09 8.40
N ARG A 51 -14.74 -1.04 7.48
CA ARG A 51 -13.99 -2.29 7.61
C ARG A 51 -12.94 -2.36 6.51
N VAL A 52 -11.73 -2.70 6.90
CA VAL A 52 -10.58 -2.85 5.99
C VAL A 52 -10.01 -4.25 6.16
N GLU A 53 -9.76 -4.93 5.06
CA GLU A 53 -9.04 -6.20 5.02
C GLU A 53 -7.77 -5.98 4.19
N ILE A 54 -6.60 -6.30 4.76
CA ILE A 54 -5.32 -6.19 4.07
C ILE A 54 -4.70 -7.57 4.03
N GLN A 55 -4.44 -8.02 2.81
CA GLN A 55 -3.78 -9.29 2.49
C GLN A 55 -2.47 -9.01 1.76
N LYS A 56 -1.46 -9.84 2.00
CA LYS A 56 -0.23 -9.80 1.22
C LYS A 56 -0.43 -10.53 -0.10
N VAL A 57 0.00 -9.88 -1.17
CA VAL A 57 0.10 -10.50 -2.49
C VAL A 57 1.57 -10.52 -2.86
N TYR A 58 2.12 -11.72 -2.97
CA TYR A 58 3.45 -11.92 -3.52
C TYR A 58 3.28 -12.27 -5.00
N SER A 59 3.98 -11.54 -5.86
CA SER A 59 4.14 -11.98 -7.25
C SER A 59 5.02 -13.22 -7.21
N ASP A 60 4.60 -14.31 -7.87
CA ASP A 60 5.41 -15.54 -8.05
C ASP A 60 6.72 -15.29 -8.85
N ASP A 61 6.99 -14.04 -9.27
CA ASP A 61 8.24 -13.61 -9.89
C ASP A 61 9.35 -13.36 -8.84
N GLU A 62 9.54 -14.26 -7.87
CA GLU A 62 10.88 -14.38 -7.29
C GLU A 62 11.78 -14.93 -8.42
N PRO A 63 12.86 -14.25 -8.82
CA PRO A 63 13.83 -14.89 -9.69
C PRO A 63 14.31 -16.12 -8.95
N ASP A 64 14.08 -17.30 -9.53
CA ASP A 64 14.69 -18.54 -9.08
C ASP A 64 16.18 -18.21 -8.86
N TYR A 65 16.61 -18.26 -7.61
CA TYR A 65 18.00 -18.02 -7.28
C TYR A 65 18.79 -19.09 -8.00
N ASP A 66 19.45 -18.71 -9.11
CA ASP A 66 20.31 -19.59 -9.88
C ASP A 66 21.75 -19.44 -9.36
N PRO A 67 22.21 -20.36 -8.49
CA PRO A 67 23.57 -20.32 -7.97
C PRO A 67 24.64 -20.55 -9.05
N GLU A 68 24.27 -20.92 -10.29
CA GLU A 68 25.22 -21.10 -11.39
C GLU A 68 25.65 -19.77 -12.06
N LEU A 69 25.02 -18.64 -11.73
CA LEU A 69 25.36 -17.31 -12.29
C LEU A 69 26.48 -16.57 -11.54
N ILE A 70 27.05 -17.17 -10.50
CA ILE A 70 28.17 -16.62 -9.73
C ILE A 70 29.45 -17.36 -10.13
N ASP A 71 30.04 -16.99 -11.26
CA ASP A 71 31.38 -17.41 -11.73
C ASP A 71 32.42 -16.32 -11.42
#